data_AF-A0A343ISV5-F1
#
_entry.id   AF-A0A343ISV5-F1
#
_cell.length_a   1.000
_cell.length_b   1.000
_cell.length_c   1.000
_cell.angle_alpha   90.00
_cell.angle_beta   90.00
_cell.angle_gamma   90.00
#
_symmetry.space_group_name_H-M   'P 1'
#
loop_
_entity.id
_entity.type
_entity.pdbx_description
1 polymer ?
#
loop_
_entity_poly.entity_id
_entity_poly.type
_entity_poly.pdbx_seq_one_letter_code
_entity_poly.pdbx_strand_id
1 'polypeptide(L)'
;MMFFLFLSSLFCISSSSFIMMWFLMEINTMFFLSLLTKNNKNKKMSIKNSFNYFIIQIISSVFFLISFFILDNFLSILIFNFSMTMKMGVWPFHFWYLKMLYFIDISYIMFLFMTWQKIIPLFMMFYNLKNFFLLLMMSFFSFLVSGFMLNKYNNFKSTIIFSSLNNNGWFLLSIFCSLKIFLFYFFMYSYSLMIFFYVLKFENLKMKNFIFKENENMFVYFNLLGTPFSPMFFSKMLIIMGIMEFMNSKEIMIFFIIMSFFFVFFYTLSSYKYVINIFLKNQYFFFNTKDFFLFFLSYFLFFMMFFLM
;
A
#
# COMPACT_ATOMS: atom_id res chain seq x y z
N MET A 1 -7.01 14.89 18.60
CA MET A 1 -7.51 14.28 17.35
C MET A 1 -6.74 13.02 17.00
N MET A 2 -5.40 13.04 16.84
CA MET A 2 -4.64 11.80 16.62
C MET A 2 -4.84 10.77 17.75
N PHE A 3 -4.83 11.20 19.01
CA PHE A 3 -5.10 10.30 20.15
C PHE A 3 -6.44 9.56 20.00
N PHE A 4 -7.52 10.28 19.68
CA PHE A 4 -8.84 9.67 19.47
C PHE A 4 -8.87 8.74 18.25
N LEU A 5 -8.12 9.06 17.20
CA LEU A 5 -7.95 8.18 16.04
C LEU A 5 -7.32 6.85 16.46
N PHE A 6 -6.23 6.89 17.24
CA PHE A 6 -5.60 5.69 17.78
C PHE A 6 -6.53 4.90 18.70
N LEU A 7 -7.21 5.59 19.62
CA LEU A 7 -8.16 4.98 20.55
C LEU A 7 -9.28 4.25 19.80
N SER A 8 -9.87 4.89 18.78
CA SER A 8 -10.93 4.30 17.98
C SER A 8 -10.48 3.02 17.26
N SER A 9 -9.24 2.99 16.74
CA SER A 9 -8.70 1.80 16.09
C SER A 9 -8.47 0.64 17.07
N LEU A 10 -7.94 0.92 18.26
CA LEU A 10 -7.72 -0.10 19.30
C LEU A 10 -9.05 -0.70 19.76
N PHE A 11 -10.03 0.15 20.08
CA PHE A 11 -11.35 -0.32 20.48
C PHE A 11 -12.03 -1.15 19.39
N CYS A 12 -11.88 -0.76 18.13
CA CYS A 12 -12.48 -1.49 17.01
C CYS A 12 -11.91 -2.91 16.88
N ILE A 13 -10.59 -3.07 17.05
CA ILE A 13 -9.93 -4.39 17.01
C ILE A 13 -10.33 -5.25 18.22
N SER A 14 -10.54 -4.66 19.40
CA SER A 14 -10.95 -5.39 20.60
C SER A 14 -12.45 -5.72 20.64
N SER A 15 -13.28 -5.05 19.82
CA SER A 15 -14.73 -5.21 19.89
C SER A 15 -15.20 -6.54 19.32
N SER A 16 -16.13 -7.19 20.01
CA SER A 16 -16.68 -8.50 19.62
C SER A 16 -17.93 -8.41 18.74
N SER A 17 -18.73 -7.35 18.87
CA SER A 17 -19.97 -7.20 18.12
C SER A 17 -19.77 -6.42 16.81
N PHE A 18 -20.33 -6.93 15.71
CA PHE A 18 -20.21 -6.31 14.39
C PHE A 18 -20.76 -4.88 14.33
N ILE A 19 -21.79 -4.56 15.12
CA ILE A 19 -22.37 -3.21 15.21
C ILE A 19 -21.39 -2.25 15.89
N MET A 20 -20.74 -2.68 16.98
CA MET A 20 -19.73 -1.85 17.67
C MET A 20 -18.50 -1.63 16.78
N MET A 21 -18.06 -2.69 16.09
CA MET A 21 -17.02 -2.61 15.07
C MET A 21 -17.35 -1.54 14.02
N TRP A 22 -18.55 -1.58 13.44
CA TRP A 22 -19.03 -0.61 12.46
C TRP A 22 -19.04 0.82 13.02
N PHE A 23 -19.62 1.01 14.20
CA PHE A 23 -19.71 2.33 14.82
C PHE A 23 -18.33 2.95 15.06
N LEU A 24 -17.39 2.15 15.56
CA LEU A 24 -16.00 2.59 15.78
C LEU A 24 -15.25 2.87 14.47
N MET A 25 -15.57 2.15 13.39
CA MET A 25 -15.04 2.51 12.05
C MET A 25 -15.52 3.89 11.62
N GLU A 26 -16.79 4.24 11.83
CA GLU A 26 -17.32 5.55 11.47
C GLU A 26 -16.71 6.67 12.32
N ILE A 27 -16.51 6.40 13.61
CA ILE A 27 -15.77 7.33 14.48
C ILE A 27 -14.35 7.56 13.95
N ASN A 28 -13.64 6.51 13.53
CA ASN A 28 -12.30 6.63 12.96
C ASN A 28 -12.30 7.48 11.67
N THR A 29 -13.26 7.26 10.76
CA THR A 29 -13.35 8.05 9.52
C THR A 29 -13.64 9.52 9.81
N MET A 30 -14.50 9.82 10.78
CA MET A 30 -14.79 11.20 11.21
C MET A 30 -13.56 11.89 11.82
N PHE A 31 -12.80 11.19 12.68
CA PHE A 31 -11.56 11.75 13.21
C PHE A 31 -10.52 11.98 12.13
N PHE A 32 -10.39 11.08 11.15
CA PHE A 32 -9.48 11.28 10.04
C PHE A 32 -9.90 12.44 9.12
N LEU A 33 -11.21 12.59 8.84
CA LEU A 33 -11.76 13.73 8.12
C LEU A 33 -11.42 15.07 8.79
N SER A 34 -11.54 15.12 10.11
CA SER A 34 -11.18 16.33 10.87
C SER A 34 -9.68 16.66 10.77
N LEU A 35 -8.83 15.64 10.65
CA LEU A 35 -7.39 15.80 10.47
C LEU A 35 -7.06 16.34 9.06
N LEU A 36 -7.77 15.88 8.04
CA LEU A 36 -7.60 16.29 6.64
C LEU A 36 -7.97 17.77 6.41
N THR A 37 -9.04 18.26 7.04
CA THR A 37 -9.55 19.61 6.80
C THR A 37 -8.75 20.69 7.54
N LYS A 38 -8.28 20.41 8.76
CA LYS A 38 -7.54 21.41 9.57
C LYS A 38 -6.16 21.75 9.05
N ASN A 39 -5.44 20.76 8.51
CA ASN A 39 -4.02 20.89 8.29
C ASN A 39 -3.64 21.26 6.84
N ASN A 40 -4.56 21.09 5.90
CA ASN A 40 -4.26 21.37 4.49
C ASN A 40 -4.23 22.88 4.20
N LYS A 41 -3.11 23.36 3.64
CA LYS A 41 -2.88 24.76 3.27
C LYS A 41 -3.95 25.30 2.31
N ASN A 42 -4.45 24.46 1.40
CA ASN A 42 -5.49 24.81 0.45
C ASN A 42 -6.87 24.37 0.95
N LYS A 43 -7.49 25.19 1.82
CA LYS A 43 -8.79 24.89 2.46
C LYS A 43 -9.87 24.46 1.45
N LYS A 44 -10.08 25.19 0.36
CA LYS A 44 -11.11 24.86 -0.66
C LYS A 44 -10.92 23.47 -1.30
N MET A 45 -9.69 23.15 -1.70
CA MET A 45 -9.38 21.85 -2.32
C MET A 45 -9.45 20.71 -1.29
N SER A 46 -9.03 20.98 -0.05
CA SER A 46 -9.12 20.00 1.03
C SER A 46 -10.55 19.62 1.37
N ILE A 47 -11.49 20.58 1.32
CA ILE A 47 -12.91 20.35 1.59
C ILE A 47 -13.50 19.41 0.53
N LYS A 48 -13.34 19.72 -0.77
CA LYS A 48 -13.87 18.88 -1.86
C LYS A 48 -13.37 17.44 -1.80
N ASN A 49 -12.09 17.25 -1.52
CA ASN A 49 -11.50 15.92 -1.42
C ASN A 49 -11.91 15.18 -0.15
N SER A 50 -12.02 15.89 0.98
CA SER A 50 -12.56 15.30 2.21
C SER A 50 -14.01 14.83 2.02
N PHE A 51 -14.83 15.56 1.27
CA PHE A 51 -16.17 15.12 0.90
C PHE A 51 -16.16 13.85 0.04
N ASN A 52 -15.28 13.76 -0.97
CA ASN A 52 -15.15 12.54 -1.77
C ASN A 52 -14.74 11.32 -0.92
N TYR A 53 -13.80 11.51 0.02
CA TYR A 53 -13.43 10.46 0.98
C TYR A 53 -14.62 10.04 1.84
N PHE A 54 -15.33 11.01 2.41
CA PHE A 54 -16.49 10.75 3.25
C PHE A 54 -17.56 9.92 2.54
N ILE A 55 -17.95 10.32 1.33
CA ILE A 55 -18.98 9.63 0.54
C ILE A 55 -18.61 8.16 0.31
N ILE A 56 -17.36 7.89 -0.09
CA ILE A 56 -16.90 6.54 -0.40
C ILE A 56 -16.82 5.68 0.88
N GLN A 57 -16.39 6.27 1.99
CA GLN A 57 -16.35 5.58 3.28
C GLN A 57 -17.74 5.27 3.83
N ILE A 58 -18.74 6.14 3.62
CA ILE A 58 -20.13 5.85 3.98
C ILE A 58 -20.69 4.73 3.10
N ILE A 59 -20.51 4.80 1.78
CA ILE A 59 -21.03 3.76 0.88
C ILE A 59 -20.47 2.39 1.26
N SER A 60 -19.16 2.32 1.54
CA SER A 60 -18.54 1.08 2.02
C SER A 60 -19.00 0.67 3.43
N SER A 61 -19.30 1.60 4.34
CA SER A 61 -19.86 1.26 5.66
C SER A 61 -21.29 0.71 5.57
N VAL A 62 -22.10 1.21 4.64
CA VAL A 62 -23.43 0.67 4.34
C VAL A 62 -23.33 -0.75 3.79
N PHE A 63 -22.45 -1.01 2.82
CA PHE A 63 -22.24 -2.37 2.31
C PHE A 63 -21.75 -3.33 3.41
N PHE A 64 -20.90 -2.86 4.33
CA PHE A 64 -20.50 -3.65 5.48
C PHE A 64 -21.70 -4.09 6.33
N LEU A 65 -22.60 -3.17 6.70
CA LEU A 65 -23.81 -3.53 7.46
C LEU A 65 -24.68 -4.53 6.70
N ILE A 66 -24.93 -4.25 5.41
CA ILE A 66 -25.74 -5.12 4.54
C ILE A 66 -25.18 -6.55 4.53
N SER A 67 -23.85 -6.72 4.52
CA SER A 67 -23.23 -8.05 4.51
C SER A 67 -23.61 -8.92 5.71
N PHE A 68 -23.87 -8.34 6.89
CA PHE A 68 -24.25 -9.12 8.08
C PHE A 68 -25.74 -9.42 8.21
N PHE A 69 -26.59 -8.66 7.50
CA PHE A 69 -28.04 -8.86 7.54
C PHE A 69 -28.56 -9.75 6.41
N ILE A 70 -27.74 -10.03 5.40
CA ILE A 70 -28.09 -10.93 4.30
C ILE A 70 -27.95 -12.39 4.76
N LEU A 71 -29.01 -13.17 4.54
CA LEU A 71 -29.06 -14.59 4.88
C LEU A 71 -28.23 -15.46 3.92
N ASP A 72 -28.05 -15.03 2.68
CA ASP A 72 -27.27 -15.76 1.68
C ASP A 72 -25.77 -15.68 1.98
N ASN A 73 -25.22 -16.77 2.54
CA ASN A 73 -23.82 -16.85 2.97
C ASN A 73 -22.80 -16.47 1.87
N PHE A 74 -23.02 -16.87 0.62
CA PHE A 74 -22.07 -16.53 -0.44
C PHE A 74 -22.11 -15.03 -0.78
N LEU A 75 -23.30 -14.47 -0.83
CA LEU A 75 -23.53 -13.07 -1.18
C LEU A 75 -23.04 -12.15 -0.04
N SER A 76 -23.24 -12.54 1.21
CA SER A 76 -22.70 -11.84 2.38
C SER A 76 -21.17 -11.79 2.37
N ILE A 77 -20.49 -12.91 2.10
CA ILE A 77 -19.03 -12.97 1.98
C ILE A 77 -18.54 -12.02 0.87
N LEU A 78 -19.19 -12.02 -0.31
CA LEU A 78 -18.81 -11.15 -1.42
C LEU A 78 -18.94 -9.67 -1.07
N ILE A 79 -20.11 -9.26 -0.54
CA ILE A 79 -20.39 -7.88 -0.18
C ILE A 79 -19.43 -7.42 0.93
N PHE A 80 -19.15 -8.28 1.91
CA PHE A 80 -18.17 -8.00 2.96
C PHE A 80 -16.79 -7.71 2.37
N ASN A 81 -16.28 -8.57 1.49
CA ASN A 81 -14.97 -8.39 0.87
C ASN A 81 -14.90 -7.15 -0.03
N PHE A 82 -15.96 -6.85 -0.78
CA PHE A 82 -16.05 -5.61 -1.56
C PHE A 82 -16.08 -4.37 -0.65
N SER A 83 -16.82 -4.41 0.46
CA SER A 83 -16.88 -3.29 1.41
C SER A 83 -15.50 -2.94 1.98
N MET A 84 -14.74 -3.95 2.41
CA MET A 84 -13.43 -3.75 3.02
C MET A 84 -12.36 -3.35 2.00
N THR A 85 -12.37 -3.94 0.79
CA THR A 85 -11.44 -3.53 -0.27
C THR A 85 -11.72 -2.13 -0.78
N MET A 86 -12.99 -1.72 -0.80
CA MET A 86 -13.40 -0.34 -1.10
C MET A 86 -12.86 0.63 -0.05
N LYS A 87 -12.87 0.29 1.26
CA LYS A 87 -12.27 1.12 2.33
C LYS A 87 -10.75 1.26 2.22
N MET A 88 -10.05 0.21 1.80
CA MET A 88 -8.58 0.22 1.62
C MET A 88 -8.12 0.86 0.31
N GLY A 89 -9.01 0.97 -0.68
CA GLY A 89 -8.64 1.45 -2.00
C GLY A 89 -7.87 0.43 -2.82
N VAL A 90 -8.23 -0.85 -2.74
CA VAL A 90 -7.67 -1.88 -3.63
C VAL A 90 -8.39 -1.85 -4.98
N TRP A 91 -7.79 -2.43 -6.02
CA TRP A 91 -8.50 -2.63 -7.28
C TRP A 91 -9.80 -3.42 -7.06
N PRO A 92 -10.93 -3.04 -7.71
CA PRO A 92 -11.10 -1.98 -8.73
C PRO A 92 -11.26 -0.56 -8.17
N PHE A 93 -11.48 -0.40 -6.86
CA PHE A 93 -11.74 0.90 -6.21
C PHE A 93 -10.50 1.77 -5.97
N HIS A 94 -9.35 1.44 -6.55
CA HIS A 94 -8.09 2.16 -6.37
C HIS A 94 -8.12 3.67 -6.75
N PHE A 95 -9.02 4.12 -7.62
CA PHE A 95 -9.02 5.50 -8.12
C PHE A 95 -9.22 6.56 -7.05
N TRP A 96 -10.10 6.31 -6.06
CA TRP A 96 -10.34 7.30 -5.01
C TRP A 96 -9.13 7.43 -4.09
N TYR A 97 -8.51 6.30 -3.77
CA TYR A 97 -7.32 6.22 -2.94
C TYR A 97 -6.15 6.96 -3.58
N LEU A 98 -5.91 6.73 -4.87
CA LEU A 98 -4.92 7.46 -5.67
C LEU A 98 -5.16 8.97 -5.60
N LYS A 99 -6.37 9.42 -5.93
CA LYS A 99 -6.73 10.85 -5.94
C LYS A 99 -6.48 11.48 -4.57
N MET A 100 -6.96 10.87 -3.48
CA MET A 100 -6.77 11.40 -2.13
C MET A 100 -5.31 11.61 -1.78
N LEU A 101 -4.46 10.62 -2.06
CA LEU A 101 -3.04 10.70 -1.77
C LEU A 101 -2.32 11.78 -2.57
N TYR A 102 -2.68 11.98 -3.84
CA TYR A 102 -2.13 13.07 -4.64
C TYR A 102 -2.44 14.45 -4.06
N PHE A 103 -3.50 14.62 -3.27
CA PHE A 103 -3.86 15.90 -2.66
C PHE A 103 -3.32 16.11 -1.25
N ILE A 104 -2.97 15.04 -0.54
CA ILE A 104 -2.37 15.16 0.79
C ILE A 104 -0.92 15.60 0.62
N ASP A 105 -0.61 16.85 0.92
CA ASP A 105 0.76 17.39 0.79
C ASP A 105 1.59 17.23 2.08
N ILE A 106 0.92 16.94 3.19
CA ILE A 106 1.57 16.81 4.50
C ILE A 106 2.03 15.37 4.69
N SER A 107 3.34 15.20 4.89
CA SER A 107 4.00 13.89 5.04
C SER A 107 3.36 13.02 6.13
N TYR A 108 3.12 13.55 7.33
CA TYR A 108 2.55 12.75 8.41
C TYR A 108 1.10 12.31 8.15
N ILE A 109 0.29 13.13 7.47
CA ILE A 109 -1.09 12.76 7.11
C ILE A 109 -1.07 11.68 6.04
N MET A 110 -0.15 11.82 5.07
CA MET A 110 0.05 10.82 4.04
C MET A 110 0.48 9.50 4.67
N PHE A 111 1.41 9.52 5.64
CA PHE A 111 1.79 8.34 6.41
C PHE A 111 0.59 7.69 7.09
N LEU A 112 -0.18 8.45 7.88
CA LEU A 112 -1.36 7.93 8.59
C LEU A 112 -2.42 7.34 7.64
N PHE A 113 -2.59 7.93 6.46
CA PHE A 113 -3.49 7.38 5.45
C PHE A 113 -2.98 6.06 4.86
N MET A 114 -1.68 5.98 4.59
CA MET A 114 -1.04 4.80 4.00
C MET A 114 -0.95 3.63 4.98
N THR A 115 -0.80 3.88 6.28
CA THR A 115 -0.60 2.84 7.30
C THR A 115 -1.83 2.69 8.19
N TRP A 116 -2.19 3.74 8.91
CA TRP A 116 -3.14 3.66 10.01
C TRP A 116 -4.57 3.38 9.57
N GLN A 117 -5.01 4.00 8.47
CA GLN A 117 -6.34 3.77 7.92
C GLN A 117 -6.51 2.36 7.34
N LYS A 118 -5.42 1.61 7.09
CA LYS A 118 -5.48 0.22 6.63
C LYS A 118 -5.66 -0.79 7.76
N ILE A 119 -5.35 -0.43 9.00
CA ILE A 119 -5.37 -1.35 10.16
C ILE A 119 -6.76 -1.96 10.30
N ILE A 120 -7.80 -1.15 10.50
CA ILE A 120 -9.14 -1.65 10.81
C ILE A 120 -9.67 -2.56 9.68
N PRO A 121 -9.66 -2.14 8.40
CA PRO A 121 -10.15 -3.00 7.33
C PRO A 121 -9.35 -4.31 7.21
N LEU A 122 -8.03 -4.30 7.47
CA LEU A 122 -7.20 -5.49 7.31
C LEU A 122 -7.45 -6.51 8.42
N PHE A 123 -7.51 -6.05 9.66
CA PHE A 123 -7.85 -6.91 10.79
C PHE A 123 -9.25 -7.50 10.66
N MET A 124 -10.20 -6.71 10.16
CA MET A 124 -11.57 -7.19 9.94
C MET A 124 -11.63 -8.27 8.88
N MET A 125 -10.94 -8.06 7.74
CA MET A 125 -10.81 -9.12 6.75
C MET A 125 -10.11 -10.34 7.32
N PHE A 126 -9.11 -10.16 8.21
CA PHE A 126 -8.39 -11.28 8.81
C PHE A 126 -9.30 -12.17 9.68
N TYR A 127 -10.17 -11.60 10.49
CA TYR A 127 -11.00 -12.38 11.42
C TYR A 127 -12.33 -12.86 10.84
N ASN A 128 -12.84 -12.21 9.79
CA ASN A 128 -14.18 -12.48 9.26
C ASN A 128 -14.13 -13.23 7.91
N LEU A 129 -15.28 -13.22 7.23
CA LEU A 129 -15.60 -13.91 5.99
C LEU A 129 -14.67 -13.53 4.82
N LYS A 130 -13.91 -14.51 4.31
CA LYS A 130 -12.96 -14.33 3.19
C LYS A 130 -13.37 -15.16 1.99
N ASN A 131 -13.45 -14.55 0.81
CA ASN A 131 -13.47 -15.28 -0.45
C ASN A 131 -12.07 -15.28 -1.05
N PHE A 132 -11.44 -16.45 -1.07
CA PHE A 132 -10.07 -16.63 -1.55
C PHE A 132 -9.88 -16.21 -3.01
N PHE A 133 -10.70 -16.71 -3.91
CA PHE A 133 -10.59 -16.42 -5.35
C PHE A 133 -10.76 -14.92 -5.64
N LEU A 134 -11.70 -14.27 -4.95
CA LEU A 134 -11.93 -12.83 -5.12
C LEU A 134 -10.70 -12.01 -4.69
N LEU A 135 -10.18 -12.29 -3.50
CA LEU A 135 -9.05 -11.56 -2.92
C LEU A 135 -7.75 -11.82 -3.70
N LEU A 136 -7.54 -13.05 -4.20
CA LEU A 136 -6.48 -13.36 -5.16
C LEU A 136 -6.59 -12.50 -6.40
N MET A 137 -7.73 -12.49 -7.08
CA MET A 137 -7.93 -11.69 -8.30
C MET A 137 -7.67 -10.20 -8.05
N MET A 138 -8.18 -9.66 -6.95
CA MET A 138 -7.94 -8.26 -6.57
C MET A 138 -6.45 -7.97 -6.31
N SER A 139 -5.73 -8.91 -5.68
CA SER A 139 -4.29 -8.77 -5.48
C SER A 139 -3.54 -8.76 -6.81
N PHE A 140 -3.87 -9.66 -7.74
CA PHE A 140 -3.24 -9.73 -9.05
C PHE A 140 -3.44 -8.46 -9.86
N PHE A 141 -4.67 -7.94 -9.94
CA PHE A 141 -4.93 -6.69 -10.63
C PHE A 141 -4.27 -5.49 -9.94
N SER A 142 -4.14 -5.49 -8.62
CA SER A 142 -3.42 -4.43 -7.91
C SER A 142 -1.93 -4.38 -8.29
N PHE A 143 -1.30 -5.54 -8.49
CA PHE A 143 0.09 -5.64 -8.97
C PHE A 143 0.24 -5.13 -10.40
N LEU A 144 -0.64 -5.57 -11.30
CA LEU A 144 -0.61 -5.15 -12.70
C LEU A 144 -0.85 -3.64 -12.85
N VAL A 145 -1.91 -3.12 -12.25
CA VAL A 145 -2.28 -1.71 -12.35
C VAL A 145 -1.22 -0.81 -11.75
N SER A 146 -0.63 -1.19 -10.61
CA SER A 146 0.43 -0.40 -9.99
C SER A 146 1.68 -0.33 -10.87
N GLY A 147 2.12 -1.44 -11.47
CA GLY A 147 3.26 -1.48 -12.38
C GLY A 147 3.05 -0.62 -13.64
N PHE A 148 1.90 -0.77 -14.31
CA PHE A 148 1.61 0.03 -15.51
C PHE A 148 1.48 1.53 -15.22
N MET A 149 0.89 1.91 -14.09
CA MET A 149 0.72 3.32 -13.72
C MET A 149 2.04 3.99 -13.35
N LEU A 150 2.98 3.26 -12.73
CA LEU A 150 4.34 3.75 -12.44
C LEU A 150 5.07 4.22 -13.71
N ASN A 151 4.90 3.51 -14.83
CA ASN A 151 5.56 3.89 -16.08
C ASN A 151 5.06 5.24 -16.64
N LYS A 152 3.81 5.60 -16.36
CA LYS A 152 3.17 6.81 -16.89
C LYS A 152 3.53 8.06 -16.09
N TYR A 153 3.74 7.94 -14.79
CA TYR A 153 3.95 9.09 -13.91
C TYR A 153 5.37 9.14 -13.34
N ASN A 154 6.13 10.15 -13.75
CA ASN A 154 7.52 10.34 -13.33
C ASN A 154 7.67 11.32 -12.15
N ASN A 155 6.85 11.21 -11.10
CA ASN A 155 6.96 12.07 -9.92
C ASN A 155 7.28 11.25 -8.65
N PHE A 156 8.03 11.80 -7.70
CA PHE A 156 8.24 11.15 -6.39
C PHE A 156 6.94 10.79 -5.69
N LYS A 157 6.00 11.73 -5.67
CA LYS A 157 4.71 11.50 -5.03
C LYS A 157 3.97 10.34 -5.67
N SER A 158 4.07 10.18 -7.00
CA SER A 158 3.40 9.10 -7.71
C SER A 158 4.03 7.74 -7.44
N THR A 159 5.36 7.65 -7.34
CA THR A 159 6.05 6.36 -7.07
C THR A 159 5.63 5.77 -5.72
N ILE A 160 5.54 6.58 -4.67
CA ILE A 160 5.09 6.16 -3.33
C ILE A 160 3.62 5.75 -3.35
N ILE A 161 2.80 6.48 -4.10
CA ILE A 161 1.38 6.19 -4.21
C ILE A 161 1.15 4.84 -4.87
N PHE A 162 1.82 4.57 -6.00
CA PHE A 162 1.67 3.30 -6.69
C PHE A 162 2.36 2.13 -5.95
N SER A 163 3.45 2.36 -5.22
CA SER A 163 4.03 1.32 -4.35
C SER A 163 3.10 0.95 -3.19
N SER A 164 2.35 1.91 -2.65
CA SER A 164 1.32 1.61 -1.64
C SER A 164 0.15 0.79 -2.19
N LEU A 165 -0.21 0.97 -3.47
CA LEU A 165 -1.20 0.13 -4.15
C LEU A 165 -0.70 -1.29 -4.38
N ASN A 166 0.56 -1.45 -4.76
CA ASN A 166 1.19 -2.77 -4.85
C ASN A 166 1.18 -3.49 -3.50
N ASN A 167 1.60 -2.80 -2.44
CA ASN A 167 1.61 -3.40 -1.09
C ASN A 167 0.20 -3.73 -0.59
N ASN A 168 -0.86 -3.05 -1.05
CA ASN A 168 -2.24 -3.47 -0.79
C ASN A 168 -2.55 -4.86 -1.35
N GLY A 169 -2.01 -5.24 -2.51
CA GLY A 169 -2.15 -6.61 -3.03
C GLY A 169 -1.49 -7.64 -2.11
N TRP A 170 -0.27 -7.38 -1.67
CA TRP A 170 0.44 -8.23 -0.71
C TRP A 170 -0.26 -8.33 0.64
N PHE A 171 -0.90 -7.24 1.08
CA PHE A 171 -1.75 -7.29 2.26
C PHE A 171 -2.93 -8.26 2.09
N LEU A 172 -3.65 -8.21 0.97
CA LEU A 172 -4.75 -9.16 0.71
C LEU A 172 -4.28 -10.62 0.72
N LEU A 173 -3.09 -10.86 0.19
CA LEU A 173 -2.44 -12.18 0.19
C LEU A 173 -2.08 -12.67 1.59
N SER A 174 -1.47 -11.80 2.40
CA SER A 174 -1.02 -12.15 3.75
C SER A 174 -2.14 -12.58 4.71
N ILE A 175 -3.39 -12.20 4.40
CA ILE A 175 -4.59 -12.56 5.16
C ILE A 175 -4.86 -14.08 5.17
N PHE A 176 -4.35 -14.81 4.17
CA PHE A 176 -4.51 -16.27 4.05
C PHE A 176 -3.39 -17.08 4.71
N CYS A 177 -2.28 -16.43 5.10
CA CYS A 177 -1.14 -17.13 5.67
C CYS A 177 -1.35 -17.37 7.18
N SER A 178 -0.82 -16.48 8.01
CA SER A 178 -1.00 -16.53 9.47
C SER A 178 -1.00 -15.11 10.03
N LEU A 179 -1.58 -14.93 11.22
CA LEU A 179 -1.55 -13.65 11.94
C LEU A 179 -0.12 -13.12 12.10
N LYS A 180 0.83 -14.01 12.38
CA LYS A 180 2.24 -13.65 12.56
C LYS A 180 2.84 -13.06 11.28
N ILE A 181 2.65 -13.73 10.14
CA ILE A 181 3.15 -13.25 8.84
C ILE A 181 2.47 -11.93 8.45
N PHE A 182 1.15 -11.84 8.63
CA PHE A 182 0.38 -10.61 8.38
C PHE A 182 0.90 -9.42 9.19
N LEU A 183 1.04 -9.58 10.52
CA LEU A 183 1.51 -8.53 11.41
C LEU A 183 2.97 -8.15 11.11
N PHE A 184 3.81 -9.14 10.81
CA PHE A 184 5.20 -8.90 10.44
C PHE A 184 5.30 -8.08 9.14
N TYR A 185 4.52 -8.42 8.12
CA TYR A 185 4.47 -7.66 6.88
C TYR A 185 3.95 -6.22 7.10
N PHE A 186 2.89 -6.06 7.91
CA PHE A 186 2.38 -4.74 8.27
C PHE A 186 3.43 -3.89 9.00
N PHE A 187 4.17 -4.49 9.94
CA PHE A 187 5.25 -3.83 10.65
C PHE A 187 6.35 -3.37 9.68
N MET A 188 6.86 -4.27 8.83
CA MET A 188 7.90 -3.94 7.84
C MET A 188 7.47 -2.85 6.86
N TYR A 189 6.22 -2.88 6.42
CA TYR A 189 5.65 -1.82 5.60
C TYR A 189 5.61 -0.48 6.33
N SER A 190 5.12 -0.46 7.57
CA SER A 190 5.05 0.77 8.36
C SER A 190 6.44 1.35 8.65
N TYR A 191 7.42 0.49 8.94
CA TYR A 191 8.80 0.86 9.21
C TYR A 191 9.47 1.48 7.97
N SER A 192 9.33 0.83 6.80
CA SER A 192 9.88 1.36 5.54
C SER A 192 9.30 2.72 5.18
N LEU A 193 7.99 2.92 5.35
CA LEU A 193 7.36 4.23 5.15
C LEU A 193 7.82 5.27 6.18
N MET A 194 8.01 4.88 7.44
CA MET A 194 8.47 5.79 8.48
C MET A 194 9.87 6.33 8.17
N ILE A 195 10.81 5.47 7.78
CA ILE A 195 12.15 5.88 7.32
C ILE A 195 12.01 6.86 6.15
N PHE A 196 11.16 6.53 5.17
CA PHE A 196 10.98 7.37 4.01
C PHE A 196 10.47 8.78 4.35
N PHE A 197 9.42 8.89 5.17
CA PHE A 197 8.89 10.20 5.56
C PHE A 197 9.82 10.96 6.51
N TYR A 198 10.62 10.26 7.31
CA TYR A 198 11.67 10.87 8.11
C TYR A 198 12.68 11.57 7.20
N VAL A 199 13.23 10.86 6.22
CA VAL A 199 14.19 11.40 5.24
C VAL A 199 13.60 12.59 4.48
N LEU A 200 12.34 12.49 4.04
CA LEU A 200 11.65 13.63 3.40
C LEU A 200 11.60 14.88 4.27
N LYS A 201 11.38 14.71 5.59
CA LYS A 201 11.31 15.82 6.54
C LYS A 201 12.68 16.43 6.79
N PHE A 202 13.73 15.61 6.86
CA PHE A 202 15.10 16.07 7.10
C PHE A 202 15.61 16.99 5.99
N GLU A 203 15.27 16.71 4.74
CA GLU A 203 15.76 17.54 3.64
C GLU A 203 15.01 18.87 3.47
N ASN A 204 13.96 19.14 4.26
CA ASN A 204 13.05 20.30 4.08
C ASN A 204 12.48 20.42 2.66
N LEU A 205 12.55 19.35 1.87
CA LEU A 205 12.12 19.36 0.48
C LEU A 205 10.60 19.19 0.44
N LYS A 206 9.94 20.11 -0.27
CA LYS A 206 8.59 19.86 -0.75
C LYS A 206 8.67 18.62 -1.64
N MET A 207 7.71 17.70 -1.54
CA MET A 207 7.60 16.47 -2.35
C MET A 207 7.79 16.64 -3.86
N LYS A 208 7.71 17.87 -4.37
CA LYS A 208 7.94 18.23 -5.78
C LYS A 208 9.42 18.37 -6.15
N ASN A 209 10.30 18.70 -5.21
CA ASN A 209 11.69 19.07 -5.43
C ASN A 209 12.65 18.24 -4.57
N PHE A 210 12.42 16.93 -4.42
CA PHE A 210 13.47 16.10 -3.81
C PHE A 210 14.68 16.09 -4.76
N ILE A 211 15.86 16.45 -4.27
CA ILE A 211 17.10 16.40 -5.05
C ILE A 211 17.94 15.34 -4.36
N PHE A 212 18.31 14.28 -5.09
CA PHE A 212 19.13 13.22 -4.53
C PHE A 212 20.50 13.79 -4.14
N LYS A 213 20.82 13.77 -2.85
CA LYS A 213 22.21 13.73 -2.38
C LYS A 213 22.67 12.28 -2.31
N GLU A 214 23.95 12.07 -2.62
CA GLU A 214 24.41 10.97 -3.47
C GLU A 214 24.36 9.54 -2.92
N ASN A 215 23.98 9.24 -1.66
CA ASN A 215 23.99 7.83 -1.19
C ASN A 215 22.82 7.44 -0.26
N GLU A 216 22.48 8.27 0.73
CA GLU A 216 21.49 7.90 1.76
C GLU A 216 20.05 7.85 1.21
N ASN A 217 19.71 8.75 0.29
CA ASN A 217 18.37 8.85 -0.28
C ASN A 217 18.02 7.70 -1.24
N MET A 218 19.04 7.10 -1.86
CA MET A 218 18.86 5.95 -2.75
C MET A 218 18.55 4.68 -1.96
N PHE A 219 19.19 4.49 -0.80
CA PHE A 219 18.89 3.37 0.12
C PHE A 219 17.45 3.38 0.61
N VAL A 220 16.93 4.56 0.92
CA VAL A 220 15.53 4.75 1.35
C VAL A 220 14.56 4.37 0.22
N TYR A 221 14.94 4.69 -1.02
CA TYR A 221 14.20 4.28 -2.22
C TYR A 221 14.17 2.76 -2.41
N PHE A 222 15.31 2.11 -2.21
CA PHE A 222 15.44 0.66 -2.25
C PHE A 222 14.68 -0.04 -1.10
N ASN A 223 14.58 0.59 0.06
CA ASN A 223 13.81 0.06 1.19
C ASN A 223 12.30 0.02 0.94
N LEU A 224 11.74 0.99 0.23
CA LEU A 224 10.32 0.98 -0.17
C LEU A 224 10.01 -0.07 -1.25
N LEU A 225 11.02 -0.47 -2.00
CA LEU A 225 10.90 -1.30 -3.19
C LEU A 225 10.69 -2.79 -2.89
N GLY A 226 11.22 -3.28 -1.77
CA GLY A 226 11.39 -4.72 -1.64
C GLY A 226 12.56 -5.22 -2.49
N THR A 227 13.63 -4.44 -2.71
CA THR A 227 14.88 -4.99 -3.30
C THR A 227 15.48 -6.04 -2.35
N PRO A 228 16.38 -6.95 -2.78
CA PRO A 228 16.72 -8.16 -2.03
C PRO A 228 17.29 -7.85 -0.65
N PHE A 229 18.03 -6.74 -0.56
CA PHE A 229 18.63 -6.24 0.67
C PHE A 229 17.65 -5.49 1.59
N SER A 230 16.43 -5.25 1.14
CA SER A 230 15.45 -4.48 1.92
C SER A 230 14.66 -5.37 2.88
N PRO A 231 14.28 -4.85 4.07
CA PRO A 231 13.43 -5.57 5.02
C PRO A 231 12.08 -5.99 4.41
N MET A 232 11.58 -5.18 3.48
CA MET A 232 10.30 -5.39 2.82
C MET A 232 10.34 -6.63 1.91
N PHE A 233 11.49 -6.93 1.31
CA PHE A 233 11.67 -8.12 0.48
C PHE A 233 11.43 -9.40 1.27
N PHE A 234 12.13 -9.53 2.41
CA PHE A 234 12.02 -10.68 3.28
C PHE A 234 10.56 -10.95 3.69
N SER A 235 9.82 -9.89 4.02
CA SER A 235 8.40 -10.00 4.38
C SER A 235 7.50 -10.44 3.22
N LYS A 236 7.78 -10.04 1.97
CA LYS A 236 7.04 -10.51 0.78
C LYS A 236 7.34 -11.99 0.51
N MET A 237 8.59 -12.41 0.70
CA MET A 237 8.98 -13.82 0.54
C MET A 237 8.25 -14.71 1.54
N LEU A 238 8.14 -14.28 2.80
CA LEU A 238 7.34 -15.00 3.80
C LEU A 238 5.86 -15.15 3.41
N ILE A 239 5.27 -14.14 2.75
CA ILE A 239 3.89 -14.24 2.25
C ILE A 239 3.80 -15.29 1.12
N ILE A 240 4.76 -15.29 0.20
CA ILE A 240 4.80 -16.26 -0.90
C ILE A 240 4.92 -17.69 -0.36
N MET A 241 5.80 -17.90 0.63
CA MET A 241 5.94 -19.17 1.35
C MET A 241 4.63 -19.58 2.05
N GLY A 242 4.00 -18.66 2.79
CA GLY A 242 2.74 -18.94 3.47
C GLY A 242 1.58 -19.27 2.52
N ILE A 243 1.54 -18.68 1.32
CA ILE A 243 0.53 -19.02 0.30
C ILE A 243 0.80 -20.39 -0.30
N MET A 244 2.06 -20.76 -0.51
CA MET A 244 2.40 -22.10 -0.98
C MET A 244 1.92 -23.17 -0.02
N GLU A 245 2.14 -22.97 1.28
CA GLU A 245 1.64 -23.87 2.31
C GLU A 245 0.11 -23.95 2.28
N PHE A 246 -0.58 -22.82 2.08
CA PHE A 246 -2.03 -22.78 2.05
C PHE A 246 -2.65 -23.50 0.83
N MET A 247 -2.08 -23.30 -0.37
CA MET A 247 -2.63 -23.85 -1.62
C MET A 247 -2.04 -25.20 -2.03
N ASN A 248 -0.92 -25.60 -1.42
CA ASN A 248 -0.14 -26.78 -1.78
C ASN A 248 0.20 -26.86 -3.29
N SER A 249 0.40 -25.70 -3.94
CA SER A 249 0.66 -25.61 -5.37
C SER A 249 1.86 -24.71 -5.65
N LYS A 250 2.88 -25.26 -6.32
CA LYS A 250 4.10 -24.52 -6.70
C LYS A 250 3.85 -23.52 -7.84
N GLU A 251 2.83 -23.73 -8.67
CA GLU A 251 2.51 -22.86 -9.81
C GLU A 251 2.09 -21.44 -9.37
N ILE A 252 1.31 -21.35 -8.30
CA ILE A 252 0.84 -20.07 -7.75
C ILE A 252 2.02 -19.25 -7.21
N MET A 253 3.06 -19.90 -6.64
CA MET A 253 4.30 -19.21 -6.26
C MET A 253 4.94 -18.55 -7.48
N ILE A 254 5.16 -19.31 -8.55
CA ILE A 254 5.84 -18.81 -9.74
C ILE A 254 5.10 -17.58 -10.27
N PHE A 255 3.77 -17.64 -10.30
CA PHE A 255 2.95 -16.51 -10.68
C PHE A 255 3.19 -15.26 -9.80
N PHE A 256 3.17 -15.40 -8.47
CA PHE A 256 3.39 -14.27 -7.57
C PHE A 256 4.80 -13.68 -7.64
N ILE A 257 5.79 -14.54 -7.85
CA ILE A 257 7.17 -14.11 -8.06
C ILE A 257 7.26 -13.28 -9.34
N ILE A 258 6.70 -13.74 -10.46
CA ILE A 258 6.69 -12.99 -11.72
C ILE A 258 6.01 -11.62 -11.54
N MET A 259 4.90 -11.55 -10.82
CA MET A 259 4.23 -10.28 -10.54
C MET A 259 5.08 -9.35 -9.67
N SER A 260 5.80 -9.89 -8.69
CA SER A 260 6.72 -9.11 -7.85
C SER A 260 7.86 -8.50 -8.70
N PHE A 261 8.42 -9.28 -9.63
CA PHE A 261 9.43 -8.81 -10.57
C PHE A 261 8.91 -7.75 -11.52
N PHE A 262 7.71 -7.96 -12.06
CA PHE A 262 7.04 -7.01 -12.94
C PHE A 262 6.94 -5.62 -12.28
N PHE A 263 6.51 -5.58 -11.01
CA PHE A 263 6.43 -4.32 -10.28
C PHE A 263 7.80 -3.68 -10.06
N VAL A 264 8.80 -4.46 -9.64
CA VAL A 264 10.16 -3.96 -9.39
C VAL A 264 10.76 -3.37 -10.66
N PHE A 265 10.57 -4.02 -11.81
CA PHE A 265 11.02 -3.51 -13.12
C PHE A 265 10.45 -2.12 -13.44
N PHE A 266 9.13 -1.93 -13.34
CA PHE A 266 8.55 -0.62 -13.63
C PHE A 266 8.95 0.45 -12.63
N TYR A 267 9.13 0.08 -11.37
CA TYR A 267 9.58 1.03 -10.37
C TYR A 267 11.01 1.48 -10.64
N THR A 268 11.95 0.56 -10.89
CA THR A 268 13.35 0.92 -11.16
C THR A 268 13.46 1.81 -12.40
N LEU A 269 12.66 1.54 -13.43
CA LEU A 269 12.54 2.42 -14.59
C LEU A 269 12.04 3.82 -14.22
N SER A 270 10.99 3.91 -13.39
CA SER A 270 10.44 5.20 -12.96
C SER A 270 11.44 6.02 -12.15
N SER A 271 12.18 5.38 -11.24
CA SER A 271 13.25 6.04 -10.48
C SER A 271 14.39 6.50 -11.38
N TYR A 272 14.78 5.67 -12.35
CA TYR A 272 15.84 6.03 -13.29
C TYR A 272 15.46 7.25 -14.14
N LYS A 273 14.27 7.26 -14.74
CA LYS A 273 13.74 8.42 -15.48
C LYS A 273 13.73 9.68 -14.62
N TYR A 274 13.35 9.54 -13.35
CA TYR A 274 13.29 10.66 -12.44
C TYR A 274 14.69 11.21 -12.10
N VAL A 275 15.64 10.31 -11.80
CA VAL A 275 17.04 10.65 -11.54
C VAL A 275 17.65 11.35 -12.76
N ILE A 276 17.47 10.82 -13.97
CA ILE A 276 17.90 11.49 -15.20
C ILE A 276 17.26 12.87 -15.34
N ASN A 277 15.96 13.02 -15.07
CA ASN A 277 15.28 14.31 -15.21
C ASN A 277 15.82 15.37 -14.23
N ILE A 278 16.28 14.98 -13.04
CA ILE A 278 17.03 15.88 -12.16
C ILE A 278 18.40 16.19 -12.76
N PHE A 279 19.14 15.16 -13.20
CA PHE A 279 20.50 15.36 -13.72
C PHE A 279 20.53 16.19 -15.00
N LEU A 280 19.56 16.04 -15.90
CA LEU A 280 19.40 16.90 -17.09
C LEU A 280 19.10 18.36 -16.70
N LYS A 281 18.44 18.60 -15.57
CA LYS A 281 18.29 19.95 -15.02
C LYS A 281 19.56 20.46 -14.35
N ASN A 282 20.38 19.57 -13.80
CA ASN A 282 21.62 19.86 -13.09
C ASN A 282 22.87 19.50 -13.91
N GLN A 283 22.82 19.62 -15.25
CA GLN A 283 23.91 19.58 -16.25
C GLN A 283 25.11 18.61 -16.13
N TYR A 284 25.19 17.72 -15.15
CA TYR A 284 26.38 16.91 -14.90
C TYR A 284 26.01 15.49 -14.49
N PHE A 285 26.78 14.55 -15.01
CA PHE A 285 26.69 13.08 -14.92
C PHE A 285 25.73 12.37 -15.89
N PHE A 286 26.34 11.64 -16.83
CA PHE A 286 25.73 10.53 -17.57
C PHE A 286 25.84 9.25 -16.73
N PHE A 287 24.71 8.72 -16.26
CA PHE A 287 24.66 7.37 -15.69
C PHE A 287 24.56 6.33 -16.81
N ASN A 288 25.42 5.31 -16.75
CA ASN A 288 25.52 4.26 -17.77
C ASN A 288 24.34 3.27 -17.67
N THR A 289 23.65 3.02 -18.79
CA THR A 289 22.49 2.10 -18.85
C THR A 289 22.84 0.64 -18.55
N LYS A 290 24.12 0.27 -18.66
CA LYS A 290 24.63 -1.09 -18.39
C LYS A 290 24.59 -1.44 -16.89
N ASP A 291 24.89 -0.49 -16.01
CA ASP A 291 24.91 -0.72 -14.55
C ASP A 291 23.49 -0.98 -14.02
N PHE A 292 22.49 -0.37 -14.66
CA PHE A 292 21.08 -0.62 -14.37
C PHE A 292 20.66 -2.04 -14.75
N PHE A 293 21.07 -2.51 -15.92
CA PHE A 293 20.78 -3.88 -16.37
C PHE A 293 21.47 -4.91 -15.46
N LEU A 294 22.69 -4.63 -15.01
CA LEU A 294 23.42 -5.46 -14.04
C LEU A 294 22.74 -5.51 -12.67
N PHE A 295 22.22 -4.39 -12.16
CA PHE A 295 21.43 -4.38 -10.91
C PHE A 295 20.12 -5.17 -11.04
N PHE A 296 19.47 -5.10 -12.20
CA PHE A 296 18.28 -5.91 -12.46
C PHE A 296 18.61 -7.41 -12.58
N LEU A 297 19.74 -7.75 -13.19
CA LEU A 297 20.23 -9.12 -13.30
C LEU A 297 20.61 -9.71 -11.94
N SER A 298 21.26 -8.94 -11.05
CA SER A 298 21.59 -9.40 -9.71
C SER A 298 20.34 -9.66 -8.86
N TYR A 299 19.28 -8.85 -9.04
CA TYR A 299 17.96 -9.09 -8.44
C TYR A 299 17.36 -10.44 -8.88
N PHE A 300 17.40 -10.70 -10.19
CA PHE A 300 16.89 -11.93 -10.78
C PHE A 300 17.67 -13.16 -10.31
N LEU A 301 19.00 -13.06 -10.27
CA LEU A 301 19.88 -14.14 -9.83
C LEU A 301 19.70 -14.48 -8.35
N PHE A 302 19.56 -13.49 -7.47
CA PHE A 302 19.35 -13.72 -6.03
C PHE A 302 18.05 -14.49 -5.77
N PHE A 303 16.97 -14.15 -6.48
CA PHE A 303 15.71 -14.87 -6.41
C PHE A 303 15.81 -16.32 -6.91
N MET A 304 16.53 -16.53 -8.02
CA MET A 304 16.73 -17.87 -8.58
C MET A 304 17.57 -18.75 -7.64
N MET A 305 18.54 -18.19 -6.93
CA MET A 305 19.31 -18.94 -5.92
C MET A 305 18.45 -19.44 -4.77
N PHE A 306 17.45 -18.68 -4.34
CA PHE A 306 16.49 -19.15 -3.32
C PHE A 306 15.50 -20.20 -3.83
N PHE A 307 15.24 -20.25 -5.13
CA PHE A 307 14.39 -21.31 -5.72
C PHE A 307 15.09 -22.68 -5.72
N LEU A 308 16.43 -22.68 -5.70
CA LEU A 308 17.26 -23.87 -5.74
C LEU A 308 17.58 -24.46 -4.35
N MET A 309 17.31 -23.72 -3.26
CA MET A 309 17.46 -24.19 -1.87
C MET A 309 16.15 -24.76 -1.32
#